data_AF-A0A1G3D8F1-F1
#
_entry.id   AF-A0A1G3D8F1-F1
#
_cell.length_a   1.000
_cell.length_b   1.000
_cell.length_c   1.000
_cell.angle_alpha   90.00
_cell.angle_beta   90.00
_cell.angle_gamma   90.00
#
_symmetry.space_group_name_H-M   'P 1'
#
loop_
_entity.id
_entity.type
_entity.pdbx_description
1 polymer ?
#
loop_
_entity_poly.entity_id
_entity_poly.type
_entity_poly.pdbx_seq_one_letter_code
_entity_poly.pdbx_strand_id
1 'polypeptide(L)' 'MDTKRKIEISYCNYMLPANPKMGELMPLAVTGKGTDAEIKEFGELWHDRIKAVLMNPLEGMFVIKELK' A
#
# COMPACT_ATOMS: atom_id res chain seq x y z
N MET A 1 -10.93 30.96 -2.29
CA MET A 1 -12.31 30.85 -1.77
C MET A 1 -12.62 29.38 -1.63
N ASP A 2 -12.87 28.90 -0.41
CA ASP A 2 -13.24 27.51 -0.15
C ASP A 2 -14.68 27.27 -0.64
N THR A 3 -14.89 26.18 -1.39
CA THR A 3 -16.20 25.83 -1.97
C THR A 3 -17.05 24.95 -1.05
N LYS A 4 -16.52 24.50 0.09
CA LYS A 4 -17.13 23.54 1.03
C LYS A 4 -17.53 22.19 0.42
N ARG A 5 -17.19 21.93 -0.85
CA ARG A 5 -17.41 20.63 -1.50
C ARG A 5 -16.52 19.59 -0.84
N LYS A 6 -17.05 18.38 -0.72
CA LYS A 6 -16.36 17.26 -0.09
C LYS A 6 -16.28 16.10 -1.08
N ILE A 7 -15.18 15.38 -1.03
CA ILE A 7 -15.02 14.11 -1.74
C ILE A 7 -14.61 13.04 -0.73
N GLU A 8 -15.07 11.82 -0.97
CA GLU A 8 -14.59 10.60 -0.32
C GLU A 8 -13.66 9.90 -1.31
N ILE A 9 -12.49 9.47 -0.82
CA ILE A 9 -11.56 8.63 -1.57
C ILE A 9 -11.43 7.31 -0.82
N SER A 10 -11.78 6.22 -1.50
CA SER A 10 -11.58 4.86 -1.00
C SER A 10 -10.35 4.23 -1.65
N TYR A 11 -9.46 3.65 -0.84
CA TYR A 11 -8.28 2.91 -1.31
C TYR A 11 -8.51 1.40 -1.21
N CYS A 12 -8.70 0.75 -2.34
CA CYS A 12 -8.96 -0.69 -2.47
C CYS A 12 -7.66 -1.50 -2.55
N ASN A 13 -6.88 -1.47 -1.47
CA ASN A 13 -5.54 -2.10 -1.41
C ASN A 13 -5.52 -3.63 -1.59
N TYR A 14 -6.67 -4.28 -1.40
CA TYR A 14 -6.87 -5.72 -1.58
C TYR A 14 -6.73 -6.17 -3.05
N MET A 15 -6.80 -5.22 -3.99
CA MET A 15 -6.60 -5.49 -5.42
C MET A 15 -5.14 -5.83 -5.76
N LEU A 16 -4.19 -5.46 -4.89
CA LEU A 16 -2.79 -5.82 -5.08
C LEU A 16 -2.56 -7.28 -4.65
N PRO A 17 -1.92 -8.10 -5.49
CA PRO A 17 -1.57 -9.45 -5.11
C PRO A 17 -0.66 -9.43 -3.87
N ALA A 18 -1.02 -10.25 -2.87
CA ALA A 18 -0.17 -10.44 -1.70
C ALA A 18 1.03 -11.32 -2.09
N ASN A 19 2.23 -10.86 -1.76
CA ASN A 19 3.41 -11.73 -1.80
C ASN A 19 3.47 -12.49 -0.45
N PRO A 20 3.39 -13.85 -0.43
CA PRO A 20 3.41 -14.62 0.81
C PRO A 20 4.62 -14.29 1.70
N LYS A 21 5.79 -14.11 1.07
CA LYS A 21 7.05 -13.79 1.75
C LYS A 21 7.01 -12.41 2.41
N MET A 22 6.32 -11.45 1.81
CA MET A 22 6.10 -10.14 2.41
C MET A 22 5.24 -10.26 3.68
N GLY A 23 4.25 -11.15 3.70
CA GLY A 23 3.41 -11.43 4.87
C GLY A 23 4.19 -12.03 6.03
N GLU A 24 5.13 -12.93 5.72
CA GLU A 24 6.02 -13.56 6.71
C GLU A 24 7.04 -12.55 7.29
N LEU A 25 7.62 -11.69 6.44
CA LEU A 25 8.66 -10.74 6.85
C LEU A 25 8.12 -9.48 7.54
N MET A 26 6.91 -9.04 7.21
CA MET A 26 6.30 -7.84 7.78
C MET A 26 6.32 -7.78 9.31
N PRO A 27 5.84 -8.80 10.06
CA PRO A 27 5.89 -8.75 11.52
C PRO A 27 7.32 -8.70 12.06
N LEU A 28 8.28 -9.35 11.40
CA LEU A 28 9.70 -9.32 11.80
C LEU A 28 10.31 -7.92 11.59
N ALA A 29 10.03 -7.30 10.45
CA ALA A 29 10.50 -5.96 10.11
C ALA A 29 9.87 -4.88 11.02
N VAL A 30 8.57 -4.95 11.29
CA VAL A 30 7.84 -3.98 12.14
C VAL A 30 8.24 -4.11 13.60
N THR A 31 8.52 -5.32 14.09
CA THR A 31 8.94 -5.54 15.49
C THR A 31 10.44 -5.37 15.70
N GLY A 32 11.23 -5.17 14.64
CA GLY A 32 12.69 -5.09 14.70
C GLY A 32 13.37 -6.41 15.10
N LYS A 33 12.68 -7.54 14.95
CA LYS A 33 13.18 -8.88 15.30
C LYS A 33 13.76 -9.63 14.09
N GLY A 34 13.59 -9.09 12.89
CA GLY A 34 14.21 -9.64 11.68
C GLY A 34 15.71 -9.38 11.66
N THR A 35 16.44 -10.27 11.01
CA THR A 35 17.83 -10.06 10.60
C THR A 35 17.91 -8.93 9.56
N ASP A 36 19.12 -8.36 9.39
CA ASP A 36 19.36 -7.33 8.36
C ASP A 36 18.95 -7.80 6.96
N ALA A 37 19.15 -9.09 6.65
CA ALA A 37 18.77 -9.68 5.37
C ALA A 37 17.24 -9.73 5.20
N GLU A 38 16.50 -10.15 6.24
CA GLU A 38 15.04 -10.21 6.24
C GLU A 38 14.40 -8.82 6.14
N ILE A 39 14.95 -7.84 6.87
CA ILE A 39 14.49 -6.45 6.82
C ILE A 39 14.74 -5.85 5.45
N LYS A 40 15.91 -6.09 4.85
CA LYS A 40 16.23 -5.63 3.50
C LYS A 40 15.28 -6.22 2.48
N GLU A 41 15.05 -7.53 2.54
CA GLU A 41 14.14 -8.22 1.62
C GLU A 41 12.70 -7.71 1.76
N PHE A 42 12.23 -7.50 2.99
CA PHE A 42 10.93 -6.86 3.22
C PHE A 42 10.86 -5.47 2.57
N GLY A 43 11.92 -4.66 2.70
CA GLY A 43 12.01 -3.34 2.12
C GLY A 43 11.93 -3.33 0.58
N GLU A 44 12.57 -4.30 -0.08
CA GLU A 44 12.49 -4.48 -1.53
C GLU A 44 11.07 -4.84 -1.98
N LEU A 45 10.46 -5.83 -1.33
CA LEU A 45 9.07 -6.25 -1.60
C LEU A 45 8.07 -5.12 -1.33
N TRP A 46 8.26 -4.37 -0.26
CA TRP A 46 7.44 -3.22 0.08
C TRP A 46 7.57 -2.10 -0.97
N HIS A 47 8.79 -1.76 -1.39
CA HIS A 47 8.99 -0.72 -2.40
C HIS A 47 8.34 -1.08 -3.73
N ASP A 48 8.42 -2.33 -4.18
CA ASP A 48 7.77 -2.73 -5.43
C ASP A 48 6.25 -2.64 -5.34
N ARG A 49 5.67 -2.97 -4.17
CA ARG A 49 4.25 -2.74 -3.90
C ARG A 49 3.89 -1.25 -3.96
N ILE A 50 4.68 -0.38 -3.34
CA ILE A 50 4.44 1.06 -3.34
C ILE A 50 4.58 1.67 -4.74
N LYS A 51 5.56 1.22 -5.53
CA LYS A 51 5.69 1.64 -6.94
C LYS A 51 4.44 1.30 -7.73
N ALA A 52 3.87 0.11 -7.55
CA ALA A 52 2.62 -0.27 -8.21
C ALA A 52 1.48 0.69 -7.82
N VAL A 53 1.32 1.01 -6.53
CA VAL A 53 0.28 1.94 -6.06
C VAL A 53 0.43 3.35 -6.63
N LEU A 54 1.65 3.89 -6.62
CA LEU A 54 1.88 5.29 -6.96
C LEU A 54 2.03 5.55 -8.46
N MET A 55 2.68 4.61 -9.18
CA MET A 55 3.07 4.82 -10.57
C MET A 55 2.21 4.04 -11.57
N ASN A 56 1.56 2.96 -11.12
CA ASN A 56 0.74 2.11 -12.00
C ASN A 56 -0.47 1.51 -11.25
N PRO A 57 -1.35 2.34 -10.68
CA PRO A 57 -2.48 1.85 -9.90
C PRO A 57 -3.41 1.03 -10.79
N LEU A 58 -3.90 -0.09 -10.26
CA LEU A 58 -4.93 -0.88 -10.93
C LEU A 58 -6.20 -0.03 -11.06
N GLU A 59 -6.91 -0.22 -12.17
CA GLU A 59 -8.23 0.39 -12.34
C GLU A 59 -9.15 -0.03 -11.18
N GLY A 60 -9.82 0.95 -10.56
CA GLY A 60 -10.66 0.73 -9.37
C GLY A 60 -9.92 0.73 -8.03
N MET A 61 -8.59 0.87 -8.01
CA MET A 61 -7.81 0.95 -6.76
C MET A 61 -8.14 2.20 -5.94
N PHE A 62 -8.42 3.32 -6.61
CA PHE A 62 -8.85 4.55 -5.98
C PHE A 62 -10.24 4.91 -6.49
N VAL A 63 -11.23 4.87 -5.60
CA VAL A 63 -12.62 5.24 -5.92
C VAL A 63 -12.91 6.60 -5.31
N ILE A 64 -13.27 7.57 -6.15
CA ILE A 64 -13.59 8.93 -5.74
C ILE A 64 -15.10 9.13 -5.83
N LYS A 65 -15.71 9.62 -4.75
CA LYS A 65 -17.14 9.96 -4.69
C LYS A 65 -17.31 11.39 -4.21
N GLU A 66 -18.14 12.16 -4.89
CA GLU A 66 -18.57 13.45 -4.36
C GLU A 66 -19.56 13.25 -3.22
N LEU A 67 -19.36 13.99 -2.13
CA LEU A 67 -20.27 14.01 -1.00
C LEU A 67 -21.16 15.24 -1.12
N LYS A 68 -22.48 15.02 -0.96
CA LYS A 68 -23.49 16.08 -0.95
C LYS A 68 -23.47 16.89 0.35
#